data_AF-A0A8B7NNC9-F1
#
_entry.id   AF-A0A8B7NNC9-F1
#
_cell.length_a   1.000
_cell.length_b   1.000
_cell.length_c   1.000
_cell.angle_alpha   90.00
_cell.angle_beta   90.00
_cell.angle_gamma   90.00
#
_symmetry.space_group_name_H-M   'P 1'
#
loop_
_entity.id
_entity.type
_entity.pdbx_description
1 polymer ?
#
loop_
_entity_poly.entity_id
_entity_poly.type
_entity_poly.pdbx_seq_one_letter_code
_entity_poly.pdbx_strand_id
1 'polypeptide(L)'
;MLLAKGQLPGPLAISQCPPYIYCSSEEDTETAEGGYSFICQHGPQECVGNQMLACAKKYITVEKDYVDFNICVMSSDDPPNSGEACSAEVGIEVWPSISACWTSVEGEQLLHEVGVKTRALDPVLDYVPWMVSDGVSRPRCNN
;
A
#
# COMPACT_ATOMS: atom_id res chain seq x y z
N MET A 1 10.30 5.59 2.66
CA MET A 1 9.45 5.91 1.51
C MET A 1 9.17 4.62 0.74
N LEU A 2 8.02 4.00 1.04
CA LEU A 2 7.43 2.93 0.25
C LEU A 2 7.12 3.49 -1.14
N LEU A 3 7.22 2.70 -2.22
CA LEU A 3 6.92 3.09 -3.60
C LEU A 3 5.51 3.69 -3.69
N ALA A 4 5.41 4.99 -3.45
CA ALA A 4 4.94 5.93 -4.44
C ALA A 4 6.20 6.58 -5.00
N LYS A 5 6.59 6.34 -6.25
CA LYS A 5 7.45 7.35 -6.90
C LYS A 5 6.68 8.66 -6.85
N GLY A 6 7.34 9.77 -6.56
CA GLY A 6 6.75 11.10 -6.55
C GLY A 6 6.29 11.59 -5.18
N GLN A 7 7.01 12.59 -4.68
CA GLN A 7 6.58 13.51 -3.63
C GLN A 7 5.18 14.08 -3.99
N LEU A 8 4.21 13.97 -3.09
CA LEU A 8 2.95 14.71 -3.20
C LEU A 8 3.26 16.22 -3.10
N PRO A 9 2.91 17.05 -4.11
CA PRO A 9 3.12 18.48 -4.00
C PRO A 9 1.99 19.11 -3.17
N GLY A 10 2.27 19.37 -1.89
CA GLY A 10 1.56 20.35 -1.07
C GLY A 10 0.18 19.95 -0.52
N PRO A 11 -0.44 20.83 0.29
CA PRO A 11 -1.53 20.49 1.21
C PRO A 11 -2.94 20.48 0.58
N LEU A 12 -3.10 20.12 -0.70
CA LEU A 12 -4.36 20.32 -1.42
C LEU A 12 -4.96 19.04 -2.03
N ALA A 13 -6.24 18.82 -1.67
CA ALA A 13 -7.24 17.93 -2.27
C ALA A 13 -7.34 16.47 -1.79
N ILE A 14 -7.50 16.30 -0.47
CA ILE A 14 -7.78 15.05 0.26
C ILE A 14 -9.10 14.34 -0.17
N SER A 15 -10.03 15.01 -0.85
CA SER A 15 -11.35 14.44 -1.21
C SER A 15 -11.45 13.87 -2.63
N GLN A 16 -10.38 13.94 -3.43
CA GLN A 16 -10.43 13.63 -4.87
C GLN A 16 -9.41 12.57 -5.32
N CYS A 17 -8.57 12.05 -4.42
CA CYS A 17 -7.69 10.94 -4.76
C CYS A 17 -8.39 9.60 -4.39
N PRO A 18 -8.62 8.70 -5.36
CA PRO A 18 -9.20 7.37 -5.12
C PRO A 18 -8.26 6.50 -4.28
N PRO A 19 -8.78 5.48 -3.56
CA PRO A 19 -8.10 4.80 -2.45
C PRO A 19 -6.93 3.88 -2.82
N TYR A 20 -6.49 3.87 -4.08
CA TYR A 20 -5.53 2.91 -4.60
C TYR A 20 -4.19 3.56 -4.88
N ILE A 21 -3.45 3.89 -3.81
CA ILE A 21 -2.00 3.99 -3.90
C ILE A 21 -1.49 2.54 -3.91
N TYR A 22 -1.14 2.03 -5.09
CA TYR A 22 -0.65 0.67 -5.24
C TYR A 22 0.79 0.56 -4.75
N CYS A 23 0.97 0.25 -3.46
CA CYS A 23 2.24 -0.18 -2.90
C CYS A 23 2.47 -1.67 -3.21
N SER A 24 3.00 -1.97 -4.40
CA SER A 24 3.31 -3.35 -4.83
C SER A 24 4.82 -3.64 -4.80
N SER A 25 5.18 -4.93 -4.85
CA SER A 25 6.53 -5.35 -5.23
C SER A 25 6.78 -5.14 -6.73
N GLU A 26 8.04 -5.20 -7.15
CA GLU A 26 8.40 -5.28 -8.58
C GLU A 26 8.19 -6.70 -9.10
N GLU A 27 8.69 -7.66 -8.33
CA GLU A 27 8.66 -9.07 -8.64
C GLU A 27 8.19 -9.85 -7.42
N ASP A 28 7.56 -10.99 -7.70
CA ASP A 28 7.03 -11.92 -6.74
C ASP A 28 7.27 -13.36 -7.23
N THR A 29 7.74 -14.22 -6.34
CA THR A 29 8.01 -15.65 -6.65
C THR A 29 7.32 -16.53 -5.62
N GLU A 30 6.52 -17.48 -6.08
CA GLU A 30 5.83 -18.47 -5.24
C GLU A 30 6.84 -19.33 -4.47
N THR A 31 6.57 -19.57 -3.19
CA THR A 31 7.43 -20.36 -2.29
C THR A 31 6.91 -21.79 -2.13
N ALA A 32 7.77 -22.70 -1.65
CA ALA A 32 7.36 -24.09 -1.41
C ALA A 32 6.30 -24.21 -0.30
N GLU A 33 6.19 -23.18 0.54
CA GLU A 33 5.26 -23.06 1.66
C GLU A 33 3.87 -22.55 1.24
N GLY A 34 3.64 -22.29 -0.05
CA GLY A 34 2.36 -21.78 -0.59
C GLY A 34 2.17 -20.27 -0.40
N GLY A 35 3.27 -19.55 -0.21
CA GLY A 35 3.34 -18.11 -0.06
C GLY A 35 4.14 -17.46 -1.19
N TYR A 36 4.64 -16.24 -0.96
CA TYR A 36 5.37 -15.46 -1.96
C TYR A 36 6.56 -14.72 -1.35
N SER A 37 7.67 -14.69 -2.09
CA SER A 37 8.82 -13.83 -1.81
C SER A 37 8.82 -12.63 -2.75
N PHE A 38 9.33 -11.48 -2.30
CA PHE A 38 9.21 -10.20 -3.01
C PHE A 38 10.56 -9.52 -3.22
N ILE A 39 10.69 -8.87 -4.39
CA ILE A 39 11.76 -7.90 -4.68
C ILE A 39 11.13 -6.52 -4.84
N CYS A 40 11.69 -5.52 -4.15
CA CYS A 40 11.22 -4.14 -4.19
C CYS A 40 12.38 -3.17 -4.48
N GLN A 41 12.08 -2.03 -5.13
CA GLN A 41 13.08 -1.06 -5.64
C GLN A 41 13.96 -0.47 -4.54
N HIS A 42 13.37 -0.25 -3.38
CA HIS A 42 14.04 0.38 -2.24
C HIS A 42 14.47 -0.64 -1.18
N GLY A 43 14.57 -1.91 -1.59
CA GLY A 43 15.05 -3.01 -0.76
C GLY A 43 13.98 -3.66 0.12
N PRO A 44 14.37 -4.62 0.98
CA PRO A 44 13.42 -5.50 1.68
C PRO A 44 12.46 -4.78 2.62
N GLN A 45 12.89 -3.67 3.22
CA GLN A 45 12.06 -2.87 4.13
C GLN A 45 10.84 -2.28 3.43
N GLU A 46 10.97 -1.98 2.13
CA GLU A 46 9.82 -1.56 1.36
C GLU A 46 8.79 -2.68 1.20
N CYS A 47 9.24 -3.91 0.92
CA CYS A 47 8.33 -5.04 0.81
C CYS A 47 7.58 -5.28 2.14
N VAL A 48 8.26 -5.11 3.28
CA VAL A 48 7.62 -5.19 4.60
C VAL A 48 6.50 -4.17 4.75
N GLY A 49 6.76 -2.90 4.45
CA GLY A 49 5.72 -1.88 4.54
C GLY A 49 4.59 -2.09 3.52
N ASN A 50 4.89 -2.61 2.33
CA ASN A 50 3.87 -2.95 1.33
C ASN A 50 2.97 -4.10 1.81
N GLN A 51 3.53 -5.14 2.42
CA GLN A 51 2.76 -6.23 3.06
C GLN A 51 1.88 -5.69 4.20
N MET A 52 2.42 -4.81 5.05
CA MET A 52 1.66 -4.17 6.11
C MET A 52 0.48 -3.36 5.57
N LEU A 53 0.67 -2.57 4.51
CA LEU A 53 -0.40 -1.80 3.88
C LEU A 53 -1.43 -2.69 3.16
N ALA A 54 -1.02 -3.82 2.59
CA ALA A 54 -1.92 -4.82 2.01
C ALA A 54 -2.80 -5.47 3.10
N CYS A 55 -2.20 -5.83 4.24
CA CYS A 55 -2.93 -6.31 5.42
C CYS A 55 -3.88 -5.24 5.98
N ALA A 56 -3.41 -4.00 6.10
CA ALA A 56 -4.25 -2.88 6.55
C ALA A 56 -5.48 -2.71 5.64
N LYS A 57 -5.33 -2.86 4.32
CA LYS A 57 -6.47 -2.80 3.39
C LYS A 57 -7.50 -3.90 3.63
N LYS A 58 -7.08 -5.07 4.10
CA LYS A 58 -7.97 -6.17 4.45
C LYS A 58 -8.72 -5.92 5.76
N TYR A 59 -8.03 -5.45 6.80
CA TYR A 59 -8.60 -5.38 8.15
C TYR A 59 -9.26 -4.03 8.48
N ILE A 60 -8.86 -2.94 7.84
CA ILE A 60 -9.51 -1.64 7.99
C ILE A 60 -10.66 -1.55 7.00
N THR A 61 -11.87 -1.82 7.47
CA THR A 61 -13.08 -1.92 6.63
C THR A 61 -13.66 -0.55 6.25
N VAL A 62 -13.37 0.47 7.05
CA VAL A 62 -13.77 1.85 6.76
C VAL A 62 -12.73 2.46 5.82
N GLU A 63 -13.16 2.76 4.59
CA GLU A 63 -12.26 3.26 3.53
C GLU A 63 -11.50 4.51 3.95
N LYS A 64 -12.18 5.44 4.63
CA LYS A 64 -11.55 6.67 5.12
C LYS A 64 -10.41 6.37 6.09
N ASP A 65 -10.63 5.46 7.04
CA ASP A 65 -9.65 5.09 8.06
C ASP A 65 -8.44 4.40 7.42
N TYR A 66 -8.67 3.60 6.36
CA TYR A 66 -7.57 3.00 5.59
C TYR A 66 -6.72 4.07 4.90
N VAL A 67 -7.37 5.06 4.27
CA VAL A 67 -6.68 6.17 3.60
C VAL A 67 -5.87 6.98 4.61
N ASP A 68 -6.46 7.33 5.75
CA ASP A 68 -5.76 8.08 6.82
C ASP A 68 -4.56 7.27 7.37
N PHE A 69 -4.76 5.97 7.60
CA PHE A 69 -3.69 5.06 8.07
C PHE A 69 -2.55 4.98 7.06
N ASN A 70 -2.88 4.81 5.78
CA ASN A 70 -1.89 4.73 4.70
C ASN A 70 -1.08 6.03 4.60
N ILE A 71 -1.73 7.19 4.65
CA ILE A 71 -1.06 8.50 4.64
C ILE A 71 -0.10 8.64 5.83
N CYS A 72 -0.52 8.25 7.03
CA CYS A 72 0.34 8.28 8.21
C CYS A 72 1.59 7.41 8.01
N VAL A 73 1.42 6.16 7.57
CA VAL A 73 2.52 5.21 7.34
C VAL A 73 3.49 5.74 6.28
N MET A 74 2.96 6.23 5.15
CA MET A 74 3.76 6.75 4.04
C MET A 74 4.52 8.03 4.40
N SER A 75 4.02 8.81 5.36
CA SER A 75 4.64 10.05 5.83
C SER A 75 5.67 9.84 6.94
N SER A 76 5.79 8.62 7.46
CA SER A 76 6.77 8.28 8.49
C SER A 76 8.20 8.20 7.92
N ASP A 77 9.17 8.59 8.75
CA ASP A 77 10.59 8.37 8.48
C ASP A 77 10.95 6.87 8.47
N ASP A 78 10.15 6.05 9.16
CA ASP A 78 10.29 4.60 9.22
C ASP A 78 8.93 3.89 8.97
N PRO A 79 8.46 3.85 7.70
CA PRO A 79 7.15 3.31 7.37
C PRO A 79 6.90 1.87 7.88
N PRO A 80 7.84 0.90 7.73
CA PRO A 80 7.66 -0.47 8.21
C PRO A 80 7.34 -0.58 9.70
N ASN A 81 7.86 0.33 10.53
CA ASN A 81 7.69 0.29 11.98
C ASN A 81 6.65 1.30 12.50
N SER A 82 5.98 2.04 11.60
CA SER A 82 5.04 3.11 11.96
C SER A 82 3.60 2.65 12.20
N GLY A 83 3.25 1.42 11.83
CA GLY A 83 1.84 0.98 11.78
C GLY A 83 1.11 1.01 13.13
N GLU A 84 1.78 0.73 14.25
CA GLU A 84 1.14 0.81 15.58
C GLU A 84 0.81 2.26 15.94
N ALA A 85 1.77 3.16 15.75
CA ALA A 85 1.60 4.58 16.01
C ALA A 85 0.51 5.18 15.10
N CYS A 86 0.51 4.82 13.82
CA CYS A 86 -0.52 5.25 12.86
C CYS A 86 -1.90 4.68 13.19
N SER A 87 -1.97 3.45 13.71
CA SER A 87 -3.23 2.88 14.18
C SER A 87 -3.82 3.70 15.33
N ALA A 88 -2.98 4.10 16.29
CA ALA A 88 -3.38 4.93 17.41
C ALA A 88 -3.77 6.35 16.97
N GLU A 89 -3.05 6.94 16.00
CA GLU A 89 -3.33 8.28 15.47
C GLU A 89 -4.69 8.35 14.76
N VAL A 90 -5.01 7.34 13.95
CA VAL A 90 -6.29 7.26 13.24
C VAL A 90 -7.43 6.82 14.16
N GLY A 91 -7.11 6.13 15.26
CA GLY A 91 -8.09 5.60 16.21
C GLY A 91 -8.69 4.26 15.78
N ILE A 92 -7.91 3.42 15.09
CA ILE A 92 -8.30 2.06 14.71
C ILE A 92 -7.78 1.03 15.72
N GLU A 93 -8.61 0.05 16.07
CA GLU A 93 -8.27 -0.99 17.07
C GLU A 93 -7.78 -2.31 16.43
N VAL A 94 -7.74 -2.38 15.09
CA VAL A 94 -7.41 -3.62 14.34
C VAL A 94 -5.90 -3.87 14.16
N TRP A 95 -5.04 -3.07 14.79
CA TRP A 95 -3.58 -3.24 14.72
C TRP A 95 -3.09 -4.67 15.02
N PRO A 96 -3.60 -5.38 16.05
CA PRO A 96 -3.16 -6.75 16.32
C PRO A 96 -3.38 -7.70 15.14
N SER A 97 -4.47 -7.53 14.39
CA SER A 97 -4.75 -8.33 13.18
C SER A 97 -3.83 -7.96 12.03
N ILE A 98 -3.56 -6.67 11.83
CA ILE A 98 -2.61 -6.19 10.82
C ILE A 98 -1.21 -6.74 11.11
N SER A 99 -0.76 -6.63 12.37
CA SER A 99 0.56 -7.07 12.84
C SER A 99 0.79 -8.58 12.65
N ALA A 100 -0.23 -9.38 12.97
CA ALA A 100 -0.18 -10.83 12.72
C ALA A 100 -0.18 -11.18 11.22
N CYS A 101 -0.87 -10.39 10.39
CA CYS A 101 -1.01 -10.65 8.97
C CYS A 101 0.29 -10.42 8.18
N TRP A 102 0.96 -9.27 8.38
CA TRP A 102 2.05 -8.86 7.48
C TRP A 102 3.30 -9.73 7.61
N THR A 103 3.44 -10.45 8.72
CA THR A 103 4.53 -11.42 8.97
C THR A 103 4.18 -12.85 8.56
N SER A 104 3.04 -13.06 7.90
CA SER A 104 2.52 -14.39 7.57
C SER A 104 2.30 -14.58 6.06
N VAL A 105 2.07 -15.84 5.66
CA VAL A 105 1.67 -16.22 4.29
C VAL A 105 0.43 -15.45 3.83
N GLU A 106 -0.46 -15.03 4.74
CA GLU A 106 -1.60 -14.18 4.40
C GLU A 106 -1.14 -12.83 3.85
N GLY A 107 -0.19 -12.16 4.52
CA GLY A 107 0.37 -10.90 4.06
C GLY A 107 1.10 -11.03 2.73
N GLU A 108 1.78 -12.15 2.51
CA GLU A 108 2.39 -12.49 1.22
C GLU A 108 1.33 -12.62 0.12
N GLN A 109 0.29 -13.42 0.35
CA GLN A 109 -0.79 -13.60 -0.63
C GLN A 109 -1.49 -12.26 -0.96
N LEU A 110 -1.74 -11.43 0.05
CA LEU A 110 -2.34 -10.11 -0.16
C LEU A 110 -1.45 -9.18 -0.99
N LEU A 111 -0.13 -9.15 -0.74
CA LEU A 111 0.78 -8.35 -1.55
C LEU A 111 0.90 -8.89 -2.98
N HIS A 112 0.91 -10.21 -3.17
CA HIS A 112 0.84 -10.83 -4.49
C HIS A 112 -0.42 -10.39 -5.25
N GLU A 113 -1.60 -10.45 -4.61
CA GLU A 113 -2.85 -10.00 -5.22
C GLU A 113 -2.83 -8.53 -5.61
N VAL A 114 -2.21 -7.67 -4.78
CA VAL A 114 -1.97 -6.26 -5.13
C VAL A 114 -1.10 -6.17 -6.37
N GLY A 115 0.01 -6.92 -6.45
CA GLY A 115 0.89 -6.97 -7.62
C GLY A 115 0.16 -7.43 -8.90
N VAL A 116 -0.66 -8.47 -8.81
CA VAL A 116 -1.50 -8.96 -9.93
C VAL A 116 -2.44 -7.87 -10.43
N LYS A 117 -3.14 -7.17 -9.52
CA LYS A 117 -4.05 -6.07 -9.88
C LYS A 117 -3.29 -4.88 -10.50
N THR A 118 -2.12 -4.53 -9.97
CA THR A 118 -1.28 -3.45 -10.51
C THR A 118 -0.79 -3.76 -11.92
N ARG A 119 -0.33 -4.99 -12.19
CA ARG A 119 0.14 -5.43 -13.52
C ARG A 119 -0.98 -5.53 -14.55
N ALA A 120 -2.23 -5.69 -14.10
CA ALA A 120 -3.41 -5.76 -14.95
C ALA A 120 -4.00 -4.38 -15.31
N LEU A 121 -3.42 -3.27 -14.83
CA LEU A 121 -3.87 -1.93 -15.19
C LEU A 121 -3.67 -1.66 -16.69
N ASP A 122 -4.61 -0.93 -17.28
CA ASP A 122 -4.57 -0.46 -18.66
C ASP A 122 -4.69 1.08 -18.69
N PRO A 123 -3.67 1.82 -19.16
CA PRO A 123 -2.39 1.31 -19.65
C PRO A 123 -1.53 0.72 -18.52
N VAL A 124 -0.62 -0.18 -18.90
CA VAL A 124 0.37 -0.77 -17.99
C VAL A 124 1.18 0.37 -17.34
N LEU A 125 1.32 0.27 -16.03
CA LEU A 125 1.97 1.29 -15.20
C LEU A 125 3.46 1.41 -15.58
N ASP A 126 3.88 2.58 -16.05
CA ASP A 126 5.27 2.90 -16.43
C ASP A 126 5.93 3.95 -15.50
N TYR A 127 5.15 4.62 -14.66
CA TYR A 127 5.62 5.49 -13.58
C TYR A 127 4.66 5.50 -12.39
N VAL A 128 5.15 5.99 -11.25
CA VAL A 128 4.35 6.29 -10.05
C VAL A 128 4.53 7.79 -9.69
N PRO A 129 3.55 8.45 -9.04
CA PRO A 129 2.34 7.88 -8.48
C PRO A 129 1.30 7.70 -9.58
N TRP A 130 0.54 6.61 -9.53
CA TRP A 130 -0.50 6.29 -10.51
C TRP A 130 -1.84 6.24 -9.81
N MET A 131 -2.83 6.97 -10.32
CA MET A 131 -4.14 7.09 -9.67
C MET A 131 -5.22 6.64 -10.63
N VAL A 132 -6.13 5.78 -10.16
CA VAL A 132 -7.25 5.25 -10.95
C VAL A 132 -8.55 5.62 -10.27
N SER A 133 -9.35 6.49 -10.90
CA SER A 133 -10.67 6.92 -10.43
C SER A 133 -11.72 6.48 -11.43
N ASP A 134 -12.76 5.77 -10.99
CA ASP A 134 -13.85 5.24 -11.84
C ASP A 134 -13.35 4.40 -13.03
N GLY A 135 -12.24 3.65 -12.84
CA GLY A 135 -11.61 2.87 -13.91
C GLY A 135 -10.80 3.69 -14.92
N VAL A 136 -10.66 5.00 -14.71
CA VAL A 136 -9.89 5.90 -15.56
C VAL A 136 -8.57 6.24 -14.87
N SER A 137 -7.45 6.00 -15.57
CA SER A 137 -6.14 6.47 -15.13
C SER A 137 -6.05 8.00 -15.18
N ARG A 138 -5.68 8.62 -14.06
CA ARG A 138 -5.44 10.06 -13.94
C ARG A 138 -4.00 10.32 -13.49
N PRO A 139 -3.13 10.87 -14.35
CA PRO A 139 -1.74 11.20 -14.03
C PRO A 139 -1.56 12.25 -12.91
N ARG A 140 -2.61 13.00 -12.54
CA ARG A 140 -2.56 14.11 -11.57
C ARG A 140 -3.89 14.20 -10.80
N CYS A 141 -3.85 14.46 -9.48
CA CYS A 141 -5.02 14.89 -8.70
C CYS A 141 -5.30 16.35 -9.05
N ASN A 142 -5.78 16.60 -10.26
CA ASN A 142 -6.47 17.82 -10.67
C ASN A 142 -7.35 17.48 -11.88
N ASN A 143 -8.55 18.06 -11.90
CA ASN A 143 -9.48 18.04 -13.04
C ASN A 143 -8.81 18.55 -14.32
#